data_AF-A0A7J3JRU5-F1
#
_entry.id   AF-A0A7J3JRU5-F1
#
_cell.length_a   1.000
_cell.length_b   1.000
_cell.length_c   1.000
_cell.angle_alpha   90.00
_cell.angle_beta   90.00
_cell.angle_gamma   90.00
#
_symmetry.space_group_name_H-M   'P 1'
#
loop_
_entity.id
_entity.type
_entity.pdbx_description
1 polymer ?
#
loop_
_entity_poly.entity_id
_entity_poly.type
_entity_poly.pdbx_seq_one_letter_code
_entity_poly.pdbx_strand_id
1 'polypeptide(L)'
;MGNNEITLKEFIEAWKELEVREAKRGFNIHLVAYIIINAFLAFINLWSSPHVIWFIWPLAGWGIGLAFHAYFARQTEVINSVEMRVLQIEMYARRKKELR
;
A
#
# COMPACT_ATOMS: atom_id res chain seq x y z
N MET A 1 25.90 -25.56 -18.88
CA MET A 1 24.77 -25.26 -17.99
C MET A 1 24.96 -23.83 -17.55
N GLY A 2 24.21 -22.88 -18.12
CA GLY A 2 24.36 -21.46 -17.79
C GLY A 2 24.03 -21.24 -16.31
N ASN A 3 24.79 -20.38 -15.63
CA ASN A 3 24.57 -20.08 -14.22
C ASN A 3 23.11 -19.68 -14.00
N ASN A 4 22.38 -20.51 -13.26
CA ASN A 4 21.00 -20.28 -12.82
C ASN A 4 20.97 -19.31 -11.61
N GLU A 5 22.01 -18.49 -11.46
CA GLU A 5 22.16 -17.56 -10.35
C GLU A 5 21.52 -16.23 -10.70
N ILE A 6 20.52 -15.84 -9.91
CA ILE A 6 19.85 -14.55 -10.02
C ILE A 6 20.86 -13.47 -9.59
N THR A 7 21.07 -12.47 -10.44
CA THR A 7 21.91 -11.32 -10.10
C THR A 7 21.23 -10.44 -9.05
N LEU A 8 22.00 -9.69 -8.25
CA LEU A 8 21.44 -8.77 -7.25
C LEU A 8 20.47 -7.75 -7.88
N LYS A 9 20.74 -7.31 -9.11
CA LYS A 9 19.89 -6.37 -9.84
C LYS A 9 18.53 -7.00 -10.18
N GLU A 10 18.55 -8.22 -10.72
CA GLU A 10 17.32 -8.97 -11.03
C GLU A 10 16.52 -9.28 -9.77
N PHE A 11 17.20 -9.61 -8.66
CA PHE A 11 16.53 -9.81 -7.37
C PHE A 11 15.85 -8.54 -6.86
N ILE A 12 16.53 -7.39 -6.89
CA ILE A 12 15.95 -6.11 -6.44
C ILE A 12 14.76 -5.73 -7.33
N GLU A 13 14.86 -5.92 -8.64
CA GLU A 13 13.75 -5.63 -9.56
C GLU A 13 12.54 -6.52 -9.30
N ALA A 14 12.76 -7.83 -9.15
CA ALA A 14 11.71 -8.77 -8.79
C ALA A 14 11.07 -8.41 -7.43
N TRP A 15 11.88 -7.99 -6.45
CA TRP A 15 11.38 -7.56 -5.15
C TRP A 15 10.52 -6.29 -5.26
N LYS A 16 10.97 -5.28 -6.03
CA LYS A 16 10.18 -4.06 -6.31
C LYS A 16 8.82 -4.41 -6.91
N GLU A 17 8.79 -5.30 -7.90
CA GLU A 17 7.55 -5.72 -8.54
C GLU A 17 6.58 -6.40 -7.55
N LEU A 18 7.10 -7.28 -6.69
CA LEU A 18 6.31 -7.96 -5.66
C LEU A 18 5.73 -6.95 -4.67
N GLU A 19 6.55 -6.04 -4.16
CA GLU A 19 6.11 -5.03 -3.19
C GLU A 19 5.01 -4.11 -3.78
N VAL A 20 5.14 -3.73 -5.06
CA VAL A 20 4.11 -2.95 -5.77
C VAL A 20 2.81 -3.73 -5.90
N ARG A 21 2.88 -5.04 -6.21
CA ARG A 21 1.69 -5.90 -6.30
C ARG A 21 1.00 -6.04 -4.95
N GLU A 22 1.77 -6.25 -3.88
CA GLU A 22 1.24 -6.37 -2.52
C GLU A 22 0.58 -5.07 -2.05
N ALA A 23 1.22 -3.92 -2.28
CA ALA A 23 0.65 -2.62 -1.94
C ALA A 23 -0.68 -2.36 -2.67
N LYS A 24 -0.74 -2.65 -3.98
CA LYS A 24 -1.98 -2.56 -4.77
C LYS A 24 -3.06 -3.51 -4.25
N ARG A 25 -2.69 -4.74 -3.91
CA ARG A 25 -3.63 -5.73 -3.34
C ARG A 25 -4.20 -5.26 -2.01
N GLY A 26 -3.35 -4.77 -1.11
CA GLY A 26 -3.76 -4.22 0.18
C GLY A 26 -4.75 -3.06 0.00
N PHE A 27 -4.42 -2.10 -0.87
CA PHE A 27 -5.31 -1.00 -1.21
C PHE A 27 -6.66 -1.47 -1.76
N ASN A 28 -6.67 -2.43 -2.69
CA ASN A 28 -7.91 -2.97 -3.27
C ASN A 28 -8.82 -3.60 -2.21
N ILE A 29 -8.26 -4.31 -1.22
CA ILE A 29 -9.05 -4.87 -0.13
C ILE A 29 -9.74 -3.77 0.68
N HIS A 30 -9.00 -2.71 1.03
CA HIS A 30 -9.57 -1.56 1.75
C HIS A 30 -10.60 -0.80 0.91
N LEU A 31 -10.38 -0.66 -0.40
CA LEU A 31 -11.32 -0.03 -1.33
C LEU A 31 -12.64 -0.81 -1.40
N VAL A 32 -12.57 -2.14 -1.54
CA VAL A 32 -13.77 -2.99 -1.57
C VAL A 32 -14.53 -2.92 -0.25
N ALA A 33 -13.83 -3.01 0.89
CA ALA A 33 -14.44 -2.87 2.21
C ALA A 33 -15.11 -1.50 2.37
N TYR A 34 -14.45 -0.43 1.94
CA TYR A 34 -14.99 0.93 1.98
C TYR A 34 -16.29 1.05 1.18
N ILE A 35 -16.33 0.52 -0.05
CA ILE A 35 -17.52 0.57 -0.90
C ILE A 35 -18.67 -0.21 -0.29
N ILE A 36 -18.43 -1.47 0.12
CA ILE A 36 -19.48 -2.36 0.65
C ILE A 36 -20.07 -1.79 1.94
N ILE A 37 -19.22 -1.39 2.88
CA ILE A 37 -19.67 -0.90 4.18
C ILE A 37 -20.41 0.42 4.02
N ASN A 38 -19.90 1.37 3.23
CA ASN A 38 -20.59 2.66 3.06
C ASN A 38 -21.89 2.52 2.27
N ALA A 39 -21.97 1.63 1.28
CA ALA A 39 -23.23 1.33 0.59
C ALA A 39 -24.27 0.75 1.57
N PHE A 40 -23.84 -0.15 2.46
CA PHE A 40 -24.71 -0.71 3.50
C PHE A 40 -25.17 0.34 4.52
N LEU A 41 -24.27 1.21 4.99
CA LEU A 41 -24.63 2.31 5.89
C LEU A 41 -25.56 3.32 5.23
N ALA A 42 -25.33 3.65 3.95
CA ALA A 42 -26.22 4.50 3.17
C ALA A 42 -27.61 3.87 3.06
N PHE A 43 -27.70 2.57 2.78
CA PHE A 43 -28.96 1.83 2.77
C PHE A 43 -29.68 1.91 4.12
N ILE A 44 -29.00 1.60 5.23
CA ILE A 44 -29.59 1.69 6.58
C ILE A 44 -30.09 3.10 6.86
N ASN A 45 -29.30 4.11 6.51
CA ASN A 45 -29.66 5.48 6.78
C ASN A 45 -30.92 5.89 6.02
N LEU A 46 -30.95 5.65 4.70
CA LEU A 46 -32.08 6.04 3.87
C LEU A 46 -33.35 5.23 4.19
N TRP A 47 -33.20 4.00 4.65
CA TRP A 47 -34.32 3.16 5.06
C TRP A 47 -34.89 3.54 6.44
N SER A 48 -34.02 3.78 7.44
CA SER A 48 -34.46 4.00 8.82
C SER A 48 -34.80 5.46 9.12
N SER A 49 -34.04 6.40 8.57
CA SER A 49 -34.13 7.83 8.89
C SER A 49 -33.78 8.69 7.67
N PRO A 50 -34.62 8.70 6.61
CA PRO A 50 -34.32 9.41 5.37
C PRO A 50 -34.17 10.92 5.54
N HIS A 51 -34.76 11.49 6.59
CA HIS A 51 -34.67 12.93 6.90
C HIS A 51 -33.35 13.35 7.56
N VAL A 52 -32.52 12.40 8.03
CA VAL A 52 -31.26 12.69 8.72
C VAL A 52 -30.13 11.92 8.04
N ILE A 53 -29.36 12.58 7.17
CA ILE A 53 -28.28 11.96 6.39
C ILE A 53 -26.99 11.89 7.24
N TRP A 54 -26.83 10.83 8.02
CA TRP A 54 -25.67 10.59 8.87
C TRP A 54 -24.57 9.75 8.18
N PHE A 55 -24.89 8.95 7.16
CA PHE A 55 -23.90 8.07 6.50
C PHE A 55 -22.75 8.86 5.82
N ILE A 56 -22.95 10.15 5.55
CA ILE A 56 -21.95 11.06 4.99
C ILE A 56 -20.72 11.19 5.90
N TRP A 57 -20.88 11.08 7.22
CA TRP A 57 -19.76 11.23 8.17
C TRP A 57 -18.79 10.04 8.13
N PRO A 58 -19.25 8.77 8.22
CA PRO A 58 -18.39 7.62 7.93
C PRO A 58 -17.79 7.66 6.53
N LEU A 59 -18.57 8.03 5.51
CA LEU A 59 -18.10 8.11 4.13
C LEU A 59 -16.91 9.07 4.00
N ALA A 60 -17.05 10.29 4.52
CA ALA A 60 -15.99 11.30 4.47
C ALA A 60 -14.80 10.92 5.34
N GLY A 61 -15.03 10.53 6.60
CA GLY A 61 -13.97 10.19 7.55
C GLY A 61 -13.10 9.03 7.08
N TRP A 62 -13.71 7.93 6.63
CA TRP A 62 -12.97 6.78 6.10
C TRP A 62 -12.40 7.06 4.71
N GLY A 63 -13.05 7.92 3.91
CA GLY A 63 -12.59 8.30 2.58
C GLY A 63 -11.20 8.96 2.62
N ILE A 64 -10.92 9.73 3.67
CA ILE A 64 -9.59 10.31 3.90
C ILE A 64 -8.53 9.20 4.11
N GLY A 65 -8.82 8.22 4.98
CA GLY A 65 -7.92 7.08 5.20
C GLY A 65 -7.67 6.28 3.93
N LEU A 66 -8.73 6.05 3.14
CA LEU A 66 -8.62 5.40 1.85
C LEU A 66 -7.75 6.18 0.86
N ALA A 67 -7.85 7.51 0.84
CA ALA A 67 -7.00 8.37 0.00
C ALA A 67 -5.51 8.25 0.37
N PHE A 68 -5.18 8.17 1.66
CA PHE A 68 -3.82 7.90 2.10
C PHE A 68 -3.34 6.51 1.65
N HIS A 69 -4.16 5.47 1.81
CA HIS A 69 -3.80 4.14 1.32
C HIS A 69 -3.58 4.13 -0.20
N ALA A 70 -4.38 4.86 -0.97
CA ALA A 70 -4.19 5.02 -2.41
C ALA A 70 -2.85 5.69 -2.72
N TYR A 71 -2.52 6.77 -1.99
CA TYR A 71 -1.27 7.51 -2.18
C TYR A 71 -0.04 6.63 -1.95
N PHE A 72 -0.01 5.87 -0.86
CA PHE A 72 1.12 4.99 -0.52
C PHE A 72 1.18 3.73 -1.37
N ALA A 73 0.06 3.27 -1.92
CA ALA A 73 0.04 2.14 -2.86
C ALA A 73 0.50 2.51 -4.29
N ARG A 74 0.79 3.80 -4.56
CA ARG A 74 1.32 4.22 -5.86
C ARG A 74 2.69 3.61 -6.10
N GLN A 75 2.90 3.15 -7.33
CA GLN A 75 4.14 2.49 -7.74
C GLN A 75 5.40 3.30 -7.41
N THR A 76 5.37 4.63 -7.63
CA THR A 76 6.49 5.51 -7.30
C THR A 76 6.85 5.49 -5.82
N GLU A 77 5.86 5.61 -4.93
CA GLU A 77 6.11 5.61 -3.48
C GLU A 77 6.65 4.26 -3.00
N VAL A 78 6.08 3.17 -3.51
CA VAL A 78 6.54 1.82 -3.18
C VAL A 78 7.98 1.59 -3.64
N ILE A 79 8.31 1.93 -4.89
CA ILE A 79 9.68 1.79 -5.41
C ILE A 79 10.66 2.64 -4.61
N ASN A 80 10.32 3.91 -4.34
CA ASN A 80 11.15 4.79 -3.52
C ASN A 80 11.40 4.18 -2.12
N SER A 81 10.38 3.58 -1.50
CA SER A 81 10.52 2.94 -0.19
C SER A 81 11.47 1.73 -0.24
N VAL A 82 11.42 0.94 -1.30
CA VAL A 82 12.32 -0.20 -1.51
C VAL A 82 13.76 0.27 -1.73
N GLU A 83 13.96 1.29 -2.54
CA GLU A 83 15.30 1.87 -2.78
C GLU A 83 15.91 2.43 -1.51
N MET A 84 15.13 3.13 -0.70
CA MET A 84 15.58 3.62 0.61
C MET A 84 16.01 2.48 1.54
N ARG A 85 15.29 1.35 1.54
CA ARG A 85 15.68 0.16 2.31
C ARG A 85 17.00 -0.44 1.81
N VAL A 86 17.18 -0.53 0.48
CA VAL A 86 18.44 -1.02 -0.12
C VAL A 86 19.62 -0.11 0.27
N LEU A 87 19.45 1.21 0.19
CA LEU A 87 20.47 2.18 0.60
C LEU A 87 20.84 2.04 2.08
N GLN A 88 19.86 1.85 2.96
CA GLN A 88 20.11 1.62 4.39
C GLN A 88 20.93 0.34 4.63
N ILE A 89 20.59 -0.74 3.93
CA ILE A 89 21.33 -2.01 4.00
C ILE A 89 22.78 -1.81 3.53
N GLU A 90 22.98 -1.09 2.42
CA GLU A 90 24.32 -0.82 1.90
C GLU A 90 25.16 0.02 2.86
N MET A 91 24.60 1.10 3.41
CA MET A 91 25.26 1.94 4.42
C MET A 91 25.66 1.14 5.65
N TYR A 92 24.77 0.27 6.15
CA TYR A 92 25.04 -0.58 7.30
C TYR A 92 26.15 -1.60 7.00
N ALA A 93 26.11 -2.24 5.82
CA ALA A 93 27.13 -3.19 5.40
C ALA A 93 28.51 -2.54 5.24
N ARG A 94 28.59 -1.33 4.68
CA ARG A 94 29.84 -0.56 4.56
C ARG A 94 30.41 -0.21 5.93
N ARG A 95 29.61 0.39 6.82
CA ARG A 95 30.03 0.75 8.18
C ARG A 95 30.58 -0.45 8.95
N LYS A 96 29.97 -1.63 8.81
CA LYS A 96 30.44 -2.86 9.46
C LYS A 96 31.78 -3.35 8.94
N LYS A 97 32.11 -3.09 7.67
CA LYS A 97 33.43 -3.40 7.08
C LYS A 97 34.51 -2.45 7.58
N GLU A 98 34.19 -1.17 7.78
CA GLU A 98 35.13 -0.16 8.27
C GLU A 98 35.51 -0.36 9.75
N LEU A 99 34.65 -1.04 10.52
CA LEU A 99 34.88 -1.37 11.94
C LEU A 99 35.62 -2.70 12.17
N ARG A 100 36.00 -3.41 11.11
CA ARG A 100 36.75 -4.67 11.15
C ARG A 100 38.18 -4.44 10.69
#